data_AF-S7NUN9-F1
#
_entry.id   AF-S7NUN9-F1
#
_cell.length_a   1.000
_cell.length_b   1.000
_cell.length_c   1.000
_cell.angle_alpha   90.00
_cell.angle_beta   90.00
_cell.angle_gamma   90.00
#
_symmetry.space_group_name_H-M   'P 1'
#
loop_
_entity.id
_entity.type
_entity.pdbx_description
1 polymer ?
#
loop_
_entity_poly.entity_id
_entity_poly.type
_entity_poly.pdbx_seq_one_letter_code
_entity_poly.pdbx_strand_id
1 'polypeptide(L)'
;GFPLGSTVQSETKGIWMCCVPHPSNPNHTLVLLDTEGLGDVAKNWIRQQFRQQSDNFCYYISTHAKTKTLREGVKVTGNRLGTLVVTYIDTINKGSVPCLENAVTTLAQLENSVAVQKAADHYSEQMGQRVIFPTDTLQELLDLHAAIAIFLEHSFKDDQSEFQKKLTEIIKNKKESLLLKNEEASEKYCQYVLDQLSMALMESISDGTFSVSGGHKNYRRAKERIERQYWEVPRKGVKATEVFQRFLTSQVSIEKSILQADKALTQGEKAITEERAKKEQAEKEQEWLRQKHKEQQQQIEAQNRSLEENIVQLRKKLEKDRDEALREQTRILEQKLKIQEELLNEGFRKKSDEMEAEINRLKNLIESTKKDKTPWIARALDTLADGLTATLAIPGKLIGKGLNALSSLFK
;
A
#
# COMPACT_ATOMS: atom_id res chain seq x y z
N GLY A 1 -17.57 -44.39 -8.97
CA GLY A 1 -18.31 -43.18 -8.59
C GLY A 1 -18.60 -43.24 -7.11
N PHE A 2 -18.16 -42.24 -6.35
CA PHE A 2 -18.37 -42.16 -4.91
C PHE A 2 -19.65 -41.37 -4.59
N PRO A 3 -20.40 -41.71 -3.55
CA PRO A 3 -21.44 -40.85 -3.02
C PRO A 3 -20.78 -39.67 -2.28
N LEU A 4 -21.33 -38.46 -2.42
CA LEU A 4 -20.90 -37.31 -1.62
C LEU A 4 -21.35 -37.52 -0.17
N GLY A 5 -20.40 -37.88 0.71
CA GLY A 5 -20.60 -38.13 2.15
C GLY A 5 -19.28 -38.45 2.86
N SER A 6 -19.29 -38.57 4.19
CA SER A 6 -18.11 -38.72 5.06
C SER A 6 -17.43 -40.09 5.03
N THR A 7 -17.82 -40.97 4.11
CA THR A 7 -17.32 -42.35 4.01
C THR A 7 -16.71 -42.63 2.63
N VAL A 8 -15.45 -43.06 2.61
CA VAL A 8 -14.75 -43.50 1.39
C VAL A 8 -15.13 -44.95 1.08
N GLN A 9 -16.40 -45.21 0.77
CA GLN A 9 -16.81 -46.49 0.19
C GLN A 9 -17.17 -46.24 -1.27
N SER A 10 -16.42 -46.90 -2.17
CA SER A 10 -16.72 -46.91 -3.60
C SER A 10 -18.03 -47.67 -3.83
N GLU A 11 -19.01 -47.00 -4.45
CA GLU A 11 -20.29 -47.62 -4.85
C GLU A 11 -20.16 -48.38 -6.18
N THR A 12 -19.05 -48.19 -6.91
CA THR A 12 -18.80 -48.88 -8.18
C THR A 12 -17.79 -49.99 -8.00
N LYS A 13 -18.29 -51.23 -8.06
CA LYS A 13 -17.44 -52.42 -8.26
C LYS A 13 -17.13 -52.51 -9.74
N GLY A 14 -15.92 -52.12 -10.13
CA GLY A 14 -15.47 -52.09 -11.51
C GLY A 14 -14.14 -52.81 -11.69
N ILE A 15 -14.01 -53.55 -12.79
CA ILE A 15 -12.73 -54.11 -13.24
C ILE A 15 -12.31 -53.31 -14.46
N TRP A 16 -11.21 -52.58 -14.34
CA TRP A 16 -10.59 -51.87 -15.45
C TRP A 16 -9.43 -52.69 -15.98
N MET A 17 -9.32 -52.80 -17.31
CA MET A 17 -8.30 -53.61 -17.96
C MET A 17 -7.54 -52.77 -18.98
N CYS A 18 -6.21 -52.75 -18.86
CA CYS A 18 -5.32 -52.15 -19.84
C CYS A 18 -4.31 -53.19 -20.33
N CYS A 19 -4.27 -53.42 -21.64
CA CYS A 19 -3.33 -54.35 -22.26
C CYS A 19 -2.16 -53.60 -22.88
N VAL A 20 -0.94 -53.93 -22.48
CA VAL A 20 0.30 -53.36 -23.03
C VAL A 20 1.29 -54.47 -23.43
N PRO A 21 2.21 -54.24 -24.37
CA PRO A 21 3.23 -55.21 -24.74
C PRO A 21 4.09 -55.62 -23.53
N HIS A 22 4.41 -56.90 -23.39
CA HIS A 22 5.20 -57.38 -22.25
C HIS A 22 6.68 -56.94 -22.38
N PRO A 23 7.25 -56.26 -21.36
CA PRO A 23 8.49 -55.49 -21.50
C PRO A 23 9.76 -56.32 -21.75
N SER A 24 9.72 -57.62 -21.50
CA SER A 24 10.87 -58.52 -21.71
C SER A 24 10.56 -59.74 -22.56
N ASN A 25 9.32 -59.87 -23.03
CA ASN A 25 8.88 -61.07 -23.74
C ASN A 25 7.98 -60.66 -24.91
N PRO A 26 8.54 -60.46 -26.11
CA PRO A 26 7.86 -59.79 -27.22
C PRO A 26 6.60 -60.54 -27.72
N ASN A 27 6.48 -61.83 -27.40
CA ASN A 27 5.32 -62.65 -27.77
C ASN A 27 4.22 -62.68 -26.70
N HIS A 28 4.31 -61.85 -25.65
CA HIS A 28 3.33 -61.81 -24.56
C HIS A 28 2.71 -60.42 -24.41
N THR A 29 1.46 -60.37 -23.96
CA THR A 29 0.76 -59.14 -23.60
C THR A 29 0.63 -59.08 -22.08
N LEU A 30 1.06 -57.97 -21.49
CA LEU A 30 0.84 -57.67 -20.09
C LEU A 30 -0.55 -57.05 -19.94
N VAL A 31 -1.40 -57.72 -19.15
CA VAL A 31 -2.73 -57.22 -18.81
C VAL A 31 -2.69 -56.63 -17.41
N LEU A 32 -2.87 -55.32 -17.30
CA LEU A 32 -3.00 -54.60 -16.04
C LEU A 32 -4.49 -54.52 -15.69
N LEU A 33 -4.86 -55.16 -14.57
CA LEU A 33 -6.20 -55.14 -14.03
C LEU A 33 -6.22 -54.25 -12.79
N ASP A 34 -7.07 -53.24 -12.79
CA ASP A 34 -7.42 -52.48 -11.60
C ASP A 34 -8.82 -52.91 -11.14
N THR A 35 -8.94 -53.18 -9.84
CA THR A 35 -10.17 -53.71 -9.25
C THR A 35 -10.65 -52.77 -8.14
N GLU A 36 -11.57 -51.89 -8.50
CA GLU A 36 -12.14 -50.93 -7.57
C GLU A 36 -13.11 -51.65 -6.60
N GLY A 37 -12.86 -51.55 -5.28
CA GLY A 37 -13.75 -52.09 -4.24
C GLY A 37 -13.48 -53.53 -3.78
N LEU A 38 -12.35 -54.15 -4.14
CA LEU A 38 -12.01 -55.55 -3.77
C LEU A 38 -11.13 -55.69 -2.50
N GLY A 39 -10.87 -54.60 -1.77
CA GLY A 39 -10.12 -54.60 -0.52
C GLY A 39 -8.60 -54.59 -0.70
N ASP A 40 -7.88 -54.15 0.33
CA ASP A 40 -6.41 -54.04 0.32
C ASP A 40 -5.79 -55.45 0.22
N VAL A 41 -5.21 -55.76 -0.93
CA VAL A 41 -4.46 -57.01 -1.11
C VAL A 41 -3.18 -56.88 -0.28
N ALA A 42 -2.98 -57.79 0.68
CA ALA A 42 -1.80 -57.76 1.55
C ALA A 42 -0.52 -57.63 0.69
N LYS A 43 0.29 -56.60 0.98
CA LYS A 43 1.47 -56.16 0.22
C LYS A 43 2.46 -57.27 -0.18
N ASN A 44 2.43 -58.38 0.53
CA ASN A 44 3.23 -59.60 0.41
C ASN A 44 2.72 -60.56 -0.70
N TRP A 45 1.52 -60.34 -1.24
CA TRP A 45 0.96 -61.10 -2.37
C TRP A 45 1.11 -60.37 -3.72
N ILE A 46 1.60 -59.13 -3.68
CA ILE A 46 1.85 -58.31 -4.85
C ILE A 46 3.18 -58.73 -5.46
N ARG A 47 3.20 -59.02 -6.77
CA ARG A 47 4.42 -59.38 -7.50
C ARG A 47 5.51 -58.33 -7.26
N GLN A 48 6.72 -58.79 -6.94
CA GLN A 48 7.86 -57.91 -6.63
C GLN A 48 8.15 -56.89 -7.75
N GLN A 49 8.00 -57.29 -9.02
CA GLN A 49 8.14 -56.40 -10.17
C GLN A 49 7.09 -55.28 -10.17
N PHE A 50 5.82 -55.57 -9.85
CA PHE A 50 4.79 -54.54 -9.76
C PHE A 50 5.07 -53.58 -8.60
N ARG A 51 5.52 -54.11 -7.46
CA ARG A 51 5.92 -53.29 -6.31
C ARG A 51 7.05 -52.33 -6.70
N GLN A 52 8.09 -52.83 -7.35
CA GLN A 52 9.20 -52.00 -7.81
C GLN A 52 8.76 -50.93 -8.82
N GLN A 53 7.83 -51.25 -9.73
CA GLN A 53 7.27 -50.26 -10.65
C GLN A 53 6.37 -49.23 -9.95
N SER A 54 5.58 -49.64 -8.97
CA SER A 54 4.77 -48.74 -8.15
C SER A 54 5.65 -47.79 -7.33
N ASP A 55 6.73 -48.29 -6.73
CA ASP A 55 7.70 -47.47 -6.00
C ASP A 55 8.39 -46.47 -6.94
N ASN A 56 8.79 -46.91 -8.13
CA ASN A 56 9.35 -46.03 -9.17
C ASN A 56 8.36 -44.95 -9.62
N PHE A 57 7.08 -45.30 -9.79
CA PHE A 57 6.03 -44.34 -10.15
C PHE A 57 5.82 -43.31 -9.04
N CYS A 58 5.68 -43.76 -7.78
CA CYS A 58 5.55 -42.87 -6.62
C CYS A 58 6.76 -41.95 -6.49
N TYR A 59 7.97 -42.49 -6.65
CA TYR A 59 9.20 -41.72 -6.67
C TYR A 59 9.17 -40.67 -7.78
N TYR A 60 8.81 -41.06 -9.00
CA TYR A 60 8.70 -40.14 -10.14
C TYR A 60 7.72 -38.99 -9.85
N ILE A 61 6.52 -39.29 -9.35
CA ILE A 61 5.52 -38.26 -9.00
C ILE A 61 6.07 -37.35 -7.89
N SER A 62 6.61 -37.89 -6.81
CA SER A 62 7.12 -37.07 -5.69
C SER A 62 8.30 -36.17 -6.07
N THR A 63 9.08 -36.56 -7.09
CA THR A 63 10.27 -35.82 -7.53
C THR A 63 10.02 -34.88 -8.71
N HIS A 64 9.07 -35.20 -9.59
CA HIS A 64 8.84 -34.46 -10.83
C HIS A 64 7.50 -33.70 -10.84
N ALA A 65 6.56 -34.01 -9.94
CA ALA A 65 5.31 -33.25 -9.86
C ALA A 65 5.59 -31.80 -9.49
N LYS A 66 5.17 -30.90 -10.35
CA LYS A 66 5.32 -29.45 -10.14
C LYS A 66 4.15 -28.93 -9.32
N THR A 67 4.42 -27.92 -8.49
CA THR A 67 3.35 -27.16 -7.84
C THR A 67 2.39 -26.62 -8.89
N LYS A 68 1.08 -26.76 -8.66
CA LYS A 68 0.07 -26.22 -9.56
C LYS A 68 0.18 -24.69 -9.60
N THR A 69 0.24 -24.14 -10.80
CA THR A 69 0.25 -22.70 -11.05
C THR A 69 -0.92 -22.30 -11.94
N LEU A 70 -1.37 -21.06 -11.80
CA LEU A 70 -2.23 -20.36 -12.76
C LEU A 70 -1.34 -19.53 -13.71
N ARG A 71 -1.97 -18.72 -14.58
CA ARG A 71 -1.23 -17.73 -15.38
C ARG A 71 -0.42 -16.80 -14.46
N GLU A 72 0.65 -16.21 -15.02
CA GLU A 72 1.56 -15.29 -14.30
C GLU A 72 2.30 -15.94 -13.11
N GLY A 73 2.43 -17.27 -13.10
CA GLY A 73 3.22 -17.98 -12.09
C GLY A 73 2.57 -18.06 -10.70
N VAL A 74 1.30 -17.69 -10.58
CA VAL A 74 0.55 -17.70 -9.32
C VAL A 74 0.41 -19.15 -8.81
N LYS A 75 1.12 -19.48 -7.73
CA LYS A 75 1.05 -20.79 -7.08
C LYS A 75 -0.33 -21.02 -6.46
N VAL A 76 -0.92 -22.19 -6.69
CA VAL A 76 -2.21 -22.58 -6.10
C VAL A 76 -1.98 -23.18 -4.72
N THR A 77 -2.35 -22.43 -3.69
CA THR A 77 -2.41 -22.88 -2.29
C THR A 77 -3.76 -23.52 -1.98
N GLY A 78 -3.93 -24.11 -0.79
CA GLY A 78 -5.21 -24.68 -0.37
C GLY A 78 -6.39 -23.69 -0.47
N ASN A 79 -6.18 -22.46 0.00
CA ASN A 79 -7.19 -21.39 -0.06
C ASN A 79 -7.57 -21.05 -1.52
N ARG A 80 -6.56 -20.90 -2.39
CA ARG A 80 -6.77 -20.65 -3.81
C ARG A 80 -7.50 -21.80 -4.50
N LEU A 81 -7.13 -23.04 -4.17
CA LEU A 81 -7.80 -24.22 -4.71
C LEU A 81 -9.28 -24.26 -4.30
N GLY A 82 -9.59 -23.96 -3.04
CA GLY A 82 -10.96 -23.85 -2.56
C GLY A 82 -11.79 -22.85 -3.36
N THR A 83 -11.26 -21.64 -3.58
CA THR A 83 -11.92 -20.61 -4.40
C THR A 83 -12.12 -21.06 -5.85
N LEU A 84 -11.11 -21.70 -6.46
CA LEU A 84 -11.21 -22.21 -7.83
C LEU A 84 -12.29 -23.29 -7.96
N VAL A 85 -12.35 -24.23 -7.00
CA VAL A 85 -13.35 -25.30 -6.98
C VAL A 85 -14.76 -24.70 -6.90
N VAL A 86 -15.00 -23.79 -5.95
CA VAL A 86 -16.30 -23.12 -5.80
C VAL A 86 -16.67 -22.39 -7.10
N THR A 87 -15.75 -21.60 -7.64
CA THR A 87 -15.98 -20.82 -8.87
C THR A 87 -16.36 -21.72 -10.05
N TYR A 88 -15.66 -22.84 -10.24
CA TYR A 88 -15.94 -23.76 -11.34
C TYR A 88 -17.27 -24.49 -11.15
N ILE A 89 -17.55 -25.00 -9.95
CA ILE A 89 -18.80 -25.72 -9.67
C ILE A 89 -20.01 -24.78 -9.80
N ASP A 90 -19.92 -23.55 -9.30
CA ASP A 90 -21.00 -22.55 -9.45
C ASP A 90 -21.24 -22.19 -10.92
N THR A 91 -20.18 -22.11 -11.73
CA THR A 91 -20.29 -21.84 -13.17
C THR A 91 -21.01 -22.98 -13.89
N ILE A 92 -20.65 -24.24 -13.58
CA ILE A 92 -21.31 -25.44 -14.12
C ILE A 92 -22.78 -25.48 -13.72
N ASN A 93 -23.08 -25.24 -12.44
CA ASN A 93 -24.45 -25.26 -11.92
C ASN A 93 -25.35 -24.19 -12.56
N LYS A 94 -24.76 -23.07 -13.02
CA LYS A 94 -25.44 -22.02 -13.80
C LYS A 94 -25.59 -22.37 -15.28
N GLY A 95 -25.17 -23.55 -15.73
CA GLY A 95 -25.19 -23.96 -17.12
C GLY A 95 -24.14 -23.27 -18.01
N SER A 96 -23.15 -22.61 -17.41
CA SER A 96 -22.07 -21.91 -18.11
C SER A 96 -20.80 -22.78 -18.15
N VAL A 97 -19.90 -22.50 -19.09
CA VAL A 97 -18.63 -23.22 -19.23
C VAL A 97 -17.58 -22.60 -18.29
N PRO A 98 -16.97 -23.37 -17.38
CA PRO A 98 -15.83 -22.91 -16.60
C PRO A 98 -14.69 -22.45 -17.51
N CYS A 99 -14.22 -21.22 -17.31
CA CYS A 99 -13.04 -20.73 -18.01
C CYS A 99 -11.96 -20.31 -17.02
N LEU A 100 -10.72 -20.68 -17.35
CA LEU A 100 -9.55 -20.41 -16.51
C LEU A 100 -9.37 -18.91 -16.28
N GLU A 101 -9.68 -18.09 -17.28
CA GLU A 101 -9.52 -16.65 -17.22
C GLU A 101 -10.47 -16.00 -16.23
N ASN A 102 -11.75 -16.36 -16.24
CA ASN A 102 -12.71 -15.85 -15.26
C ASN A 102 -12.34 -16.32 -13.86
N ALA A 103 -11.90 -17.57 -13.69
CA ALA A 103 -11.49 -18.08 -12.38
C ALA A 103 -10.28 -17.34 -11.80
N VAL A 104 -9.29 -17.01 -12.64
CA VAL A 104 -8.15 -16.17 -12.24
C VAL A 104 -8.60 -14.75 -11.89
N THR A 105 -9.51 -14.16 -12.66
CA THR A 105 -10.02 -12.81 -12.40
C THR A 105 -10.86 -12.74 -11.11
N THR A 106 -11.73 -13.72 -10.87
CA THR A 106 -12.48 -13.83 -9.60
C THR A 106 -11.53 -14.01 -8.41
N LEU A 107 -10.50 -14.84 -8.56
CA LEU A 107 -9.50 -15.01 -7.52
C LEU A 107 -8.74 -13.72 -7.24
N ALA A 108 -8.34 -12.98 -8.28
CA ALA A 108 -7.67 -11.69 -8.16
C ALA A 108 -8.56 -10.67 -7.44
N GLN A 109 -9.84 -10.59 -7.78
CA GLN A 109 -10.79 -9.70 -7.12
C GLN A 109 -10.90 -9.97 -5.61
N LEU A 110 -11.01 -11.24 -5.23
CA LEU A 110 -11.12 -11.64 -3.82
C LEU A 110 -9.82 -11.36 -3.06
N GLU A 111 -8.69 -11.80 -3.58
CA GLU A 111 -7.39 -11.61 -2.91
C GLU A 111 -6.99 -10.15 -2.84
N ASN A 112 -7.18 -9.37 -3.91
CA ASN A 112 -6.85 -7.94 -3.91
C ASN A 112 -7.74 -7.18 -2.93
N SER A 113 -9.03 -7.53 -2.80
CA SER A 113 -9.90 -6.93 -1.77
C SER A 113 -9.39 -7.20 -0.35
N VAL A 114 -8.93 -8.43 -0.08
CA VAL A 114 -8.34 -8.78 1.22
C VAL A 114 -7.00 -8.07 1.42
N ALA A 115 -6.18 -7.93 0.36
CA ALA A 115 -4.91 -7.21 0.41
C ALA A 115 -5.11 -5.72 0.73
N VAL A 116 -6.12 -5.08 0.13
CA VAL A 116 -6.50 -3.69 0.45
C VAL A 116 -6.87 -3.56 1.92
N GLN A 117 -7.72 -4.46 2.42
CA GLN A 117 -8.16 -4.43 3.81
C GLN A 117 -6.98 -4.62 4.77
N LYS A 118 -6.13 -5.63 4.50
CA LYS A 118 -4.93 -5.92 5.31
C LYS A 118 -3.97 -4.73 5.36
N ALA A 119 -3.72 -4.08 4.23
CA ALA A 119 -2.88 -2.89 4.15
C ALA A 119 -3.49 -1.71 4.94
N ALA A 120 -4.80 -1.49 4.81
CA ALA A 120 -5.51 -0.42 5.52
C ALA A 120 -5.56 -0.64 7.04
N ASP A 121 -5.73 -1.89 7.47
CA ASP A 121 -5.72 -2.25 8.89
C ASP A 121 -4.32 -2.10 9.49
N HIS A 122 -3.29 -2.55 8.77
CA HIS A 122 -1.91 -2.34 9.19
C HIS A 122 -1.58 -0.85 9.36
N TYR A 123 -1.97 -0.01 8.39
CA TYR A 123 -1.82 1.44 8.51
C TYR A 123 -2.51 1.96 9.78
N SER A 124 -3.74 1.52 10.03
CA SER A 124 -4.53 1.96 11.19
C SER A 124 -3.89 1.55 12.52
N GLU A 125 -3.38 0.32 12.60
CA GLU A 125 -2.72 -0.21 13.79
C GLU A 125 -1.40 0.52 14.07
N GLN A 126 -0.57 0.73 13.03
CA GLN A 126 0.68 1.48 13.18
C GLN A 126 0.42 2.91 13.64
N MET A 127 -0.59 3.57 13.07
CA MET A 127 -0.99 4.92 13.49
C MET A 127 -1.53 4.93 14.93
N GLY A 128 -2.31 3.93 15.33
CA GLY A 128 -2.83 3.84 16.70
C GLY A 128 -1.77 3.59 17.77
N GLN A 129 -0.69 2.86 17.43
CA GLN A 129 0.37 2.52 18.38
C GLN A 129 1.47 3.59 18.47
N ARG A 130 1.87 4.18 17.33
CA ARG A 130 3.04 5.06 17.26
C ARG A 130 2.72 6.54 17.49
N VAL A 131 1.50 6.96 17.15
CA VAL A 131 1.13 8.38 17.16
C VAL A 131 0.63 8.78 18.54
N ILE A 132 1.35 9.71 19.17
CA ILE A 132 0.95 10.33 20.43
C ILE A 132 0.65 11.80 20.15
N PHE A 133 -0.62 12.18 20.24
CA PHE A 133 -1.02 13.56 20.02
C PHE A 133 -0.73 14.45 21.25
N PRO A 134 -0.45 15.76 21.04
CA PRO A 134 -0.19 16.39 19.74
C PRO A 134 1.21 16.08 19.21
N THR A 135 1.33 16.02 17.87
CA THR A 135 2.60 15.88 17.15
C THR A 135 2.99 17.21 16.54
N ASP A 136 4.28 17.55 16.62
CA ASP A 136 4.82 18.78 16.04
C ASP A 136 4.89 18.70 14.50
N THR A 137 4.91 17.49 13.94
CA THR A 137 5.10 17.26 12.50
C THR A 137 4.14 16.22 11.92
N LEU A 138 3.89 16.32 10.61
CA LEU A 138 3.12 15.34 9.82
C LEU A 138 3.89 14.03 9.57
N GLN A 139 5.20 13.98 9.80
CA GLN A 139 6.04 12.81 9.48
C GLN A 139 5.65 11.59 10.33
N GLU A 140 5.30 11.84 11.59
CA GLU A 140 4.85 10.82 12.53
C GLU A 140 3.51 10.18 12.12
N LEU A 141 2.78 10.79 11.17
CA LEU A 141 1.48 10.33 10.67
C LEU A 141 1.58 9.58 9.32
N LEU A 142 2.80 9.31 8.85
CA LEU A 142 3.06 8.80 7.50
C LEU A 142 3.86 7.50 7.51
N ASP A 143 3.17 6.38 7.72
CA ASP A 143 3.67 5.03 7.42
C ASP A 143 2.95 4.48 6.19
N LEU A 144 2.94 5.27 5.11
CA LEU A 144 2.33 4.91 3.84
C LEU A 144 3.13 3.78 3.14
N HIS A 145 4.44 3.74 3.39
CA HIS A 145 5.36 2.77 2.80
C HIS A 145 5.00 1.32 3.19
N ALA A 146 4.81 1.05 4.47
CA ALA A 146 4.49 -0.30 4.95
C ALA A 146 3.14 -0.80 4.40
N ALA A 147 2.13 0.07 4.34
CA ALA A 147 0.81 -0.28 3.81
C ALA A 147 0.86 -0.65 2.31
N ILE A 148 1.58 0.14 1.50
CA ILE A 148 1.75 -0.15 0.07
C ILE A 148 2.53 -1.45 -0.13
N ALA A 149 3.60 -1.68 0.64
CA ALA A 149 4.39 -2.91 0.55
C ALA A 149 3.55 -4.17 0.85
N ILE A 150 2.72 -4.12 1.89
CA ILE A 150 1.80 -5.22 2.25
C ILE A 150 0.80 -5.49 1.13
N PHE A 151 0.23 -4.44 0.54
CA PHE A 151 -0.69 -4.59 -0.59
C PHE A 151 0.02 -5.26 -1.78
N LEU A 152 1.21 -4.77 -2.14
CA LEU A 152 1.98 -5.32 -3.26
C LEU A 152 2.44 -6.76 -3.01
N GLU A 153 2.65 -7.18 -1.77
CA GLU A 153 2.98 -8.58 -1.46
C GLU A 153 1.79 -9.51 -1.71
N HIS A 154 0.57 -9.05 -1.43
CA HIS A 154 -0.64 -9.87 -1.42
C HIS A 154 -1.56 -9.66 -2.62
N SER A 155 -1.26 -8.71 -3.51
CA SER A 155 -2.04 -8.43 -4.72
C SER A 155 -1.44 -9.04 -5.99
N PHE A 156 -2.30 -9.40 -6.92
CA PHE A 156 -1.94 -9.83 -8.26
C PHE A 156 -3.04 -9.47 -9.27
N LYS A 157 -2.68 -9.29 -10.55
CA LYS A 157 -3.61 -8.97 -11.65
C LYS A 157 -4.55 -7.77 -11.37
N ASP A 158 -3.98 -6.66 -10.86
CA ASP A 158 -4.67 -5.37 -10.72
C ASP A 158 -4.41 -4.48 -11.95
N ASP A 159 -4.73 -4.97 -13.14
CA ASP A 159 -4.30 -4.39 -14.42
C ASP A 159 -4.83 -2.97 -14.66
N GLN A 160 -5.97 -2.62 -14.05
CA GLN A 160 -6.60 -1.30 -14.11
C GLN A 160 -6.28 -0.42 -12.88
N SER A 161 -5.44 -0.92 -11.97
CA SER A 161 -5.07 -0.29 -10.71
C SER A 161 -6.29 0.09 -9.85
N GLU A 162 -7.39 -0.65 -9.95
CA GLU A 162 -8.63 -0.35 -9.23
C GLU A 162 -8.47 -0.55 -7.73
N PHE A 163 -7.81 -1.64 -7.33
CA PHE A 163 -7.60 -1.95 -5.92
C PHE A 163 -6.55 -1.02 -5.31
N GLN A 164 -5.52 -0.68 -6.08
CA GLN A 164 -4.53 0.29 -5.66
C GLN A 164 -5.12 1.70 -5.46
N LYS A 165 -6.05 2.14 -6.35
CA LYS A 165 -6.82 3.38 -6.17
C LYS A 165 -7.68 3.32 -4.89
N LYS A 166 -8.41 2.23 -4.68
CA LYS A 166 -9.22 2.02 -3.46
C LYS A 166 -8.37 2.10 -2.19
N LEU A 167 -7.20 1.46 -2.17
CA LEU A 167 -6.28 1.55 -1.03
C LEU A 167 -5.83 2.99 -0.78
N THR A 168 -5.46 3.70 -1.85
CA THR A 168 -5.01 5.10 -1.77
C THR A 168 -6.10 5.99 -1.18
N GLU A 169 -7.35 5.83 -1.61
CA GLU A 169 -8.50 6.57 -1.08
C GLU A 169 -8.77 6.24 0.40
N ILE A 170 -8.71 4.96 0.79
CA ILE A 170 -8.89 4.55 2.19
C ILE A 170 -7.80 5.17 3.08
N ILE A 171 -6.53 5.12 2.66
CA ILE A 171 -5.43 5.71 3.43
C ILE A 171 -5.56 7.23 3.49
N LYS A 172 -5.98 7.89 2.39
CA LYS A 172 -6.28 9.32 2.38
C LYS A 172 -7.29 9.71 3.46
N ASN A 173 -8.43 9.04 3.48
CA ASN A 173 -9.51 9.34 4.40
C ASN A 173 -9.08 9.10 5.86
N LYS A 174 -8.33 8.04 6.12
CA LYS A 174 -7.76 7.76 7.45
C LYS A 174 -6.75 8.84 7.87
N LYS A 175 -5.88 9.27 6.96
CA LYS A 175 -4.91 10.35 7.20
C LYS A 175 -5.61 11.66 7.52
N GLU A 176 -6.61 12.06 6.75
CA GLU A 176 -7.40 13.27 7.00
C GLU A 176 -8.03 13.26 8.40
N SER A 177 -8.58 12.11 8.82
CA SER A 177 -9.11 11.95 10.18
C SER A 177 -8.05 12.11 11.27
N LEU A 178 -6.84 11.56 11.06
CA LEU A 178 -5.73 11.70 12.01
C LEU A 178 -5.22 13.14 12.09
N LEU A 179 -5.18 13.86 10.97
CA LEU A 179 -4.78 15.26 10.93
C LEU A 179 -5.72 16.14 11.74
N LEU A 180 -7.03 15.95 11.57
CA LEU A 180 -8.02 16.67 12.35
C LEU A 180 -7.85 16.43 13.86
N LYS A 181 -7.66 15.17 14.27
CA LYS A 181 -7.40 14.84 15.67
C LYS A 181 -6.13 15.50 16.21
N ASN A 182 -5.07 15.58 15.40
CA ASN A 182 -3.84 16.24 15.79
C ASN A 182 -4.03 17.75 15.98
N GLU A 183 -4.73 18.39 15.05
CA GLU A 183 -5.06 19.82 15.14
C GLU A 183 -5.86 20.14 16.40
N GLU A 184 -6.92 19.37 16.67
CA GLU A 184 -7.74 19.54 17.87
C GLU A 184 -6.94 19.33 19.16
N ALA A 185 -6.10 18.30 19.22
CA ALA A 185 -5.25 18.03 20.38
C ALA A 185 -4.21 19.14 20.58
N SER A 186 -3.61 19.63 19.50
CA SER A 186 -2.64 20.72 19.52
C SER A 186 -3.28 22.02 19.99
N GLU A 187 -4.46 22.37 19.48
CA GLU A 187 -5.18 23.56 19.90
C GLU A 187 -5.52 23.52 21.40
N LYS A 188 -6.11 22.40 21.86
CA LYS A 188 -6.46 22.21 23.28
C LYS A 188 -5.23 22.33 24.19
N TYR A 189 -4.13 21.67 23.83
CA TYR A 189 -2.91 21.70 24.64
C TYR A 189 -2.26 23.08 24.65
N CYS A 190 -2.18 23.76 23.50
CA CYS A 190 -1.63 25.12 23.42
C CYS A 190 -2.47 26.12 24.23
N GLN A 191 -3.80 26.02 24.15
CA GLN A 191 -4.69 26.87 24.92
C GLN A 191 -4.50 26.65 26.42
N TYR A 192 -4.47 25.39 26.86
CA TYR A 192 -4.20 25.04 28.26
C TYR A 192 -2.88 25.62 28.75
N VAL A 193 -1.79 25.47 27.99
CA VAL A 193 -0.47 26.02 28.36
C VAL A 193 -0.53 27.55 28.48
N LEU A 194 -1.19 28.24 27.55
CA LEU A 194 -1.33 29.70 27.63
C LEU A 194 -2.19 30.16 28.79
N ASP A 195 -3.28 29.47 29.09
CA ASP A 195 -4.13 29.78 30.24
C ASP A 195 -3.32 29.68 31.53
N GLN A 196 -2.50 28.63 31.68
CA GLN A 196 -1.60 28.47 32.83
C GLN A 196 -0.52 29.56 32.92
N LEU A 197 0.18 29.85 31.81
CA LEU A 197 1.25 30.84 31.81
C LEU A 197 0.74 32.28 31.99
N SER A 198 -0.47 32.57 31.49
CA SER A 198 -1.06 33.91 31.53
C SER A 198 -1.90 34.19 32.76
N MET A 199 -2.24 33.17 33.57
CA MET A 199 -3.09 33.31 34.76
C MET A 199 -2.68 34.47 35.67
N ALA A 200 -1.41 34.49 36.11
CA ALA A 200 -0.90 35.55 36.99
C ALA A 200 -0.90 36.95 36.34
N LEU A 201 -0.70 37.01 35.02
CA LEU A 201 -0.80 38.28 34.29
C LEU A 201 -2.25 38.77 34.26
N MET A 202 -3.21 37.88 33.99
CA MET A 202 -4.64 38.20 33.93
C MET A 202 -5.20 38.64 35.29
N GLU A 203 -4.76 38.01 36.38
CA GLU A 203 -5.04 38.44 37.75
C GLU A 203 -4.46 39.84 38.01
N SER A 204 -3.18 40.06 37.70
CA SER A 204 -2.52 41.35 37.89
C SER A 204 -3.19 42.49 37.09
N ILE A 205 -3.71 42.19 35.88
CA ILE A 205 -4.50 43.13 35.08
C ILE A 205 -5.82 43.46 35.79
N SER A 206 -6.53 42.44 36.28
CA SER A 206 -7.84 42.59 36.92
C SER A 206 -7.75 43.38 38.22
N ASP A 207 -6.68 43.19 38.98
CA ASP A 207 -6.40 43.91 40.23
C ASP A 207 -5.93 45.37 40.00
N GLY A 208 -5.76 45.79 38.74
CA GLY A 208 -5.29 47.14 38.40
C GLY A 208 -3.81 47.38 38.71
N THR A 209 -3.01 46.32 38.88
CA THR A 209 -1.58 46.40 39.26
C THR A 209 -0.74 47.23 38.27
N PHE A 210 -1.17 47.29 37.01
CA PHE A 210 -0.48 48.04 35.95
C PHE A 210 -0.97 49.49 35.79
N SER A 211 -1.94 49.95 36.58
CA SER A 211 -2.47 51.33 36.53
C SER A 211 -1.65 52.32 37.36
N VAL A 212 -0.32 52.22 37.27
CA VAL A 212 0.66 53.06 37.96
C VAL A 212 1.67 53.62 36.96
N SER A 213 2.41 54.67 37.31
CA SER A 213 3.46 55.20 36.43
C SER A 213 4.53 54.14 36.12
N GLY A 214 4.81 53.93 34.83
CA GLY A 214 5.68 52.86 34.33
C GLY A 214 5.01 51.48 34.25
N GLY A 215 3.71 51.39 34.51
CA GLY A 215 2.93 50.16 34.48
C GLY A 215 2.91 49.47 33.11
N HIS A 216 2.93 50.22 32.00
CA HIS A 216 2.99 49.64 30.65
C HIS A 216 4.29 48.87 30.41
N LYS A 217 5.42 49.38 30.91
CA LYS A 217 6.71 48.70 30.82
C LYS A 217 6.73 47.40 31.61
N ASN A 218 6.10 47.39 32.79
CA ASN A 218 5.98 46.18 33.61
C ASN A 218 5.06 45.13 32.96
N TYR A 219 3.93 45.57 32.38
CA TYR A 219 3.05 44.72 31.59
C TYR A 219 3.77 44.07 30.41
N ARG A 220 4.52 44.86 29.63
CA ARG A 220 5.27 44.35 28.46
C ARG A 220 6.28 43.28 28.88
N ARG A 221 7.03 43.50 29.96
CA ARG A 221 7.98 42.51 30.51
C ARG A 221 7.29 41.22 30.95
N ALA A 222 6.10 41.30 31.52
CA ALA A 222 5.32 40.12 31.92
C ALA A 222 4.83 39.34 30.69
N LYS A 223 4.33 40.03 29.66
CA LYS A 223 3.93 39.45 28.38
C LYS A 223 5.11 38.78 27.64
N GLU A 224 6.27 39.42 27.59
CA GLU A 224 7.51 38.86 27.01
C GLU A 224 7.99 37.60 27.75
N ARG A 225 7.75 37.51 29.07
CA ARG A 225 8.05 36.32 29.86
C ARG A 225 7.15 35.15 29.46
N ILE A 226 5.86 35.40 29.32
CA ILE A 226 4.89 34.39 28.87
C ILE A 226 5.24 33.90 27.48
N GLU A 227 5.58 34.80 26.55
CA GLU A 227 6.00 34.44 25.21
C GLU A 227 7.20 33.48 25.23
N ARG A 228 8.24 33.83 25.99
CA ARG A 228 9.43 32.97 26.11
C ARG A 228 9.09 31.59 26.68
N GLN A 229 8.36 31.56 27.80
CA GLN A 229 7.97 30.31 28.46
C GLN A 229 7.08 29.45 27.55
N TYR A 230 6.15 30.05 26.82
CA TYR A 230 5.30 29.35 25.88
C TYR A 230 6.14 28.66 24.79
N TRP A 231 7.14 29.36 24.25
CA TRP A 231 8.00 28.79 23.21
C TRP A 231 8.95 27.71 23.72
N GLU A 232 9.35 27.75 25.00
CA GLU A 232 10.17 26.71 25.64
C GLU A 232 9.43 25.38 25.86
N VAL A 233 8.09 25.37 25.91
CA VAL A 233 7.31 24.14 26.11
C VAL A 233 7.41 23.21 24.88
N PRO A 234 7.88 21.96 25.00
CA PRO A 234 7.95 21.04 23.87
C PRO A 234 6.56 20.48 23.50
N ARG A 235 6.45 19.91 22.30
CA ARG A 235 5.27 19.15 21.84
C ARG A 235 3.95 19.92 21.88
N LYS A 236 3.98 21.15 21.38
CA LYS A 236 2.78 21.99 21.29
C LYS A 236 1.90 21.59 20.10
N GLY A 237 2.49 21.01 19.07
CA GLY A 237 1.82 20.58 17.86
C GLY A 237 1.59 21.69 16.84
N VAL A 238 0.89 21.32 15.77
CA VAL A 238 0.73 22.14 14.56
C VAL A 238 -0.02 23.47 14.75
N LYS A 239 -0.82 23.61 15.81
CA LYS A 239 -1.62 24.82 16.11
C LYS A 239 -0.91 25.83 17.02
N ALA A 240 0.32 25.58 17.44
CA ALA A 240 1.05 26.42 18.39
C ALA A 240 1.13 27.91 18.01
N THR A 241 1.41 28.21 16.74
CA THR A 241 1.49 29.61 16.27
C THR A 241 0.12 30.28 16.21
N GLU A 242 -0.89 29.57 15.71
CA GLU A 242 -2.24 30.11 15.51
C GLU A 242 -2.90 30.46 16.85
N VAL A 243 -2.78 29.57 17.84
CA VAL A 243 -3.29 29.79 19.19
C VAL A 243 -2.54 30.95 19.87
N PHE A 244 -1.22 31.02 19.73
CA PHE A 244 -0.44 32.14 20.27
C PHE A 244 -0.81 33.48 19.65
N GLN A 245 -1.03 33.53 18.33
CA GLN A 245 -1.48 34.74 17.64
C GLN A 245 -2.86 35.21 18.12
N ARG A 246 -3.79 34.28 18.37
CA ARG A 246 -5.09 34.60 18.99
C ARG A 246 -4.92 35.22 20.37
N PHE A 247 -4.03 34.66 21.19
CA PHE A 247 -3.68 35.25 22.49
C PHE A 247 -3.09 36.66 22.33
N LEU A 248 -2.09 36.85 21.46
CA LEU A 248 -1.52 38.19 21.24
C LEU A 248 -2.55 39.21 20.81
N THR A 249 -3.52 38.80 19.98
CA THR A 249 -4.61 39.66 19.51
C THR A 249 -5.56 40.02 20.65
N SER A 250 -5.89 39.08 21.55
CA SER A 250 -6.72 39.37 22.72
C SER A 250 -6.06 40.36 23.69
N GLN A 251 -4.73 40.39 23.74
CA GLN A 251 -3.95 41.30 24.57
C GLN A 251 -3.86 42.75 24.04
N VAL A 252 -4.19 43.01 22.76
CA VAL A 252 -4.00 44.33 22.13
C VAL A 252 -4.84 45.42 22.79
N SER A 253 -6.12 45.16 23.07
CA SER A 253 -7.03 46.12 23.69
C SER A 253 -6.61 46.45 25.13
N ILE A 254 -6.24 45.41 25.89
CA ILE A 254 -5.76 45.52 27.27
C ILE A 254 -4.50 46.37 27.33
N GLU A 255 -3.53 46.08 26.45
CA GLU A 255 -2.27 46.83 26.37
C GLU A 255 -2.52 48.31 26.05
N LYS A 256 -3.47 48.61 25.15
CA LYS A 256 -3.86 49.98 24.82
C LYS A 256 -4.47 50.71 26.01
N SER A 257 -5.32 50.06 26.81
CA SER A 257 -5.91 50.64 28.01
C SER A 257 -4.88 50.93 29.09
N ILE A 258 -3.95 49.99 29.35
CA ILE A 258 -2.83 50.19 30.30
C ILE A 258 -1.94 51.36 29.85
N LEU A 259 -1.62 51.41 28.55
CA LEU A 259 -0.82 52.50 27.98
C LEU A 259 -1.49 53.86 28.12
N GLN A 260 -2.81 53.94 27.95
CA GLN A 260 -3.56 55.18 28.14
C GLN A 260 -3.55 55.64 29.60
N ALA A 261 -3.72 54.71 30.56
CA ALA A 261 -3.61 55.02 31.98
C ALA A 261 -2.21 55.50 32.36
N ASP A 262 -1.17 54.83 31.86
CA ASP A 262 0.24 55.18 32.11
C ASP A 262 0.62 56.54 31.48
N LYS A 263 0.14 56.85 30.26
CA LYS A 263 0.32 58.16 29.60
C LYS A 263 -0.43 59.30 30.28
N ALA A 264 -1.59 59.03 30.87
CA ALA A 264 -2.32 60.02 31.68
C ALA A 264 -1.58 60.34 32.99
N LEU A 265 -0.83 59.36 33.53
CA LEU A 265 -0.01 59.50 34.73
C LEU A 265 1.41 60.05 34.43
N THR A 266 1.86 59.94 33.19
CA THR A 266 3.23 60.27 32.78
C THR A 266 3.17 61.22 31.58
N GLN A 267 3.10 62.53 31.83
CA GLN A 267 3.27 63.52 30.77
C GLN A 267 4.73 63.54 30.31
N GLY A 268 4.95 62.87 29.18
CA GLY A 268 6.14 63.04 28.37
C GLY A 268 7.14 61.91 28.50
N GLU A 269 7.01 60.88 27.66
CA GLU A 269 8.18 60.20 27.10
C GLU A 269 7.89 59.46 25.78
N LYS A 270 8.17 60.20 24.70
CA LYS A 270 8.75 59.83 23.39
C LYS A 270 8.29 58.53 22.69
N ALA A 271 7.63 58.76 21.55
CA ALA A 271 7.32 57.86 20.43
C ALA A 271 8.49 57.02 19.87
N ILE A 272 9.73 57.30 20.27
CA ILE A 272 10.95 56.62 19.80
C ILE A 272 11.07 55.19 20.36
N THR A 273 10.47 54.89 21.53
CA THR A 273 10.49 53.53 22.10
C THR A 273 9.43 52.60 21.48
N GLU A 274 8.30 53.14 21.02
CA GLU A 274 7.24 52.39 20.32
C GLU A 274 7.68 51.96 18.91
N GLU A 275 8.43 52.80 18.20
CA GLU A 275 8.90 52.49 16.84
C GLU A 275 10.02 51.43 16.83
N ARG A 276 10.95 51.49 17.79
CA ARG A 276 12.01 50.47 17.96
C ARG A 276 11.44 49.10 18.32
N ALA A 277 10.45 49.06 19.21
CA ALA A 277 9.79 47.82 19.61
C ALA A 277 9.01 47.17 18.45
N LYS A 278 8.33 47.97 17.61
CA LYS A 278 7.65 47.46 16.40
C LYS A 278 8.63 46.86 15.39
N LYS A 279 9.78 47.49 15.18
CA LYS A 279 10.78 47.00 14.23
C LYS A 279 11.41 45.69 14.67
N GLU A 280 11.76 45.58 15.96
CA GLU A 280 12.36 44.37 16.53
C GLU A 280 11.37 43.18 16.54
N GLN A 281 10.08 43.47 16.72
CA GLN A 281 9.02 42.46 16.63
C GLN A 281 8.81 41.96 15.18
N ALA A 282 8.84 42.86 14.21
CA ALA A 282 8.74 42.50 12.79
C ALA A 282 9.93 41.67 12.30
N GLU A 283 11.16 41.97 12.77
CA GLU A 283 12.36 41.20 12.41
C GLU A 283 12.30 39.77 12.99
N LYS A 284 11.90 39.61 14.26
CA LYS A 284 11.73 38.27 14.88
C LYS A 284 10.63 37.45 14.20
N GLU A 285 9.52 38.09 13.83
CA GLU A 285 8.43 37.42 13.10
C GLU A 285 8.87 36.97 11.71
N GLN A 286 9.70 37.76 11.02
CA GLN A 286 10.21 37.43 9.70
C GLN A 286 11.25 36.28 9.74
N GLU A 287 12.11 36.26 10.75
CA GLU A 287 13.10 35.19 10.94
C GLU A 287 12.42 33.86 11.32
N TRP A 288 11.39 33.93 12.16
CA TRP A 288 10.52 32.80 12.48
C TRP A 288 9.83 32.21 11.25
N LEU A 289 9.25 33.05 10.40
CA LEU A 289 8.63 32.60 9.14
C LEU A 289 9.63 31.91 8.21
N ARG A 290 10.87 32.39 8.16
CA ARG A 290 11.94 31.74 7.38
C ARG A 290 12.31 30.37 7.93
N GLN A 291 12.45 30.24 9.24
CA GLN A 291 12.75 28.96 9.89
C GLN A 291 11.65 27.92 9.61
N LYS A 292 10.39 28.32 9.79
CA LYS A 292 9.21 27.48 9.54
C LYS A 292 9.12 27.03 8.07
N HIS A 293 9.38 27.93 7.13
CA HIS A 293 9.40 27.57 5.71
C HIS A 293 10.53 26.57 5.38
N LYS A 294 11.67 26.65 6.07
CA LYS A 294 12.79 25.73 5.87
C LYS A 294 12.48 24.33 6.40
N GLU A 295 11.87 24.23 7.58
CA GLU A 295 11.43 22.94 8.16
C GLU A 295 10.35 22.28 7.30
N GLN A 296 9.36 23.05 6.84
CA GLN A 296 8.34 22.55 5.91
C GLN A 296 8.96 22.04 4.59
N GLN A 297 9.97 22.75 4.07
CA GLN A 297 10.65 22.35 2.84
C GLN A 297 11.41 21.03 3.01
N GLN A 298 12.19 20.87 4.09
CA GLN A 298 12.91 19.63 4.38
C GLN A 298 11.95 18.45 4.58
N GLN A 299 10.76 18.71 5.09
CA GLN A 299 9.75 17.68 5.31
C GLN A 299 9.07 17.23 4.01
N ILE A 300 8.75 18.16 3.09
CA ILE A 300 8.29 17.82 1.74
C ILE A 300 9.34 16.96 1.02
N GLU A 301 10.62 17.29 1.18
CA GLU A 301 11.72 16.53 0.60
C GLU A 301 11.83 15.11 1.18
N ALA A 302 11.66 14.94 2.50
CA ALA A 302 11.65 13.61 3.13
C ALA A 302 10.47 12.74 2.66
N GLN A 303 9.28 13.34 2.48
CA GLN A 303 8.12 12.66 1.93
C GLN A 303 8.34 12.23 0.47
N ASN A 304 8.92 13.11 -0.35
CA ASN A 304 9.24 12.81 -1.74
C ASN A 304 10.22 11.63 -1.86
N ARG A 305 11.24 11.55 -0.99
CA ARG A 305 12.17 10.40 -0.95
C ARG A 305 11.49 9.08 -0.61
N SER A 306 10.61 9.07 0.40
CA SER A 306 9.85 7.85 0.73
C SER A 306 8.92 7.42 -0.40
N LEU A 307 8.35 8.39 -1.12
CA LEU A 307 7.55 8.12 -2.30
C LEU A 307 8.37 7.52 -3.44
N GLU A 308 9.57 8.06 -3.66
CA GLU A 308 10.54 7.57 -4.64
C GLU A 308 10.89 6.10 -4.39
N GLU A 309 11.09 5.71 -3.12
CA GLU A 309 11.33 4.32 -2.74
C GLU A 309 10.13 3.41 -3.04
N ASN A 310 8.89 3.88 -2.81
CA ASN A 310 7.67 3.12 -3.17
C ASN A 310 7.58 2.87 -4.67
N ILE A 311 7.88 3.90 -5.48
CA ILE A 311 7.87 3.82 -6.95
C ILE A 311 8.92 2.80 -7.42
N VAL A 312 10.11 2.80 -6.81
CA VAL A 312 11.18 1.83 -7.11
C VAL A 312 10.73 0.40 -6.78
N GLN A 313 10.12 0.17 -5.62
CA GLN A 313 9.61 -1.16 -5.24
C GLN A 313 8.52 -1.66 -6.19
N LEU A 314 7.58 -0.78 -6.55
CA LEU A 314 6.52 -1.12 -7.48
C LEU A 314 7.07 -1.44 -8.88
N ARG A 315 7.97 -0.61 -9.40
CA ARG A 315 8.64 -0.86 -10.67
C ARG A 315 9.32 -2.23 -10.69
N LYS A 316 10.01 -2.58 -9.60
CA LYS A 316 10.65 -3.89 -9.45
C LYS A 316 9.64 -5.04 -9.48
N LYS A 317 8.47 -4.89 -8.85
CA LYS A 317 7.40 -5.91 -8.91
C LYS A 317 6.83 -6.04 -10.32
N LEU A 318 6.49 -4.93 -10.97
CA LEU A 318 5.96 -4.91 -12.34
C LEU A 318 6.94 -5.55 -13.34
N GLU A 319 8.24 -5.25 -13.21
CA GLU A 319 9.29 -5.88 -14.02
C GLU A 319 9.37 -7.39 -13.79
N LYS A 320 9.27 -7.84 -12.52
CA LYS A 320 9.28 -9.26 -12.15
C LYS A 320 8.07 -10.01 -12.70
N ASP A 321 6.87 -9.46 -12.55
CA ASP A 321 5.62 -10.09 -13.00
C ASP A 321 5.61 -10.22 -14.54
N ARG A 322 6.11 -9.22 -15.25
CA ARG A 322 6.31 -9.29 -16.71
C ARG A 322 7.31 -10.37 -17.10
N ASP A 323 8.45 -10.44 -16.41
CA ASP A 323 9.47 -11.46 -16.71
C ASP A 323 8.93 -12.88 -16.49
N GLU A 324 8.08 -13.08 -15.48
CA GLU A 324 7.36 -14.34 -15.27
C GLU A 324 6.40 -14.64 -16.42
N ALA A 325 5.64 -13.65 -16.88
CA ALA A 325 4.73 -13.79 -18.03
C ALA A 325 5.48 -14.13 -19.33
N LEU A 326 6.60 -13.45 -19.61
CA LEU A 326 7.46 -13.72 -20.77
C LEU A 326 8.07 -15.12 -20.70
N ARG A 327 8.51 -15.57 -19.51
CA ARG A 327 8.99 -16.94 -19.32
C ARG A 327 7.91 -17.96 -19.66
N GLU A 328 6.69 -17.77 -19.17
CA GLU A 328 5.60 -18.72 -19.45
C GLU A 328 5.18 -18.70 -20.93
N GLN A 329 5.05 -17.52 -21.55
CA GLN A 329 4.77 -17.44 -22.99
C GLN A 329 5.86 -18.12 -23.82
N THR A 330 7.13 -17.94 -23.46
CA THR A 330 8.27 -18.60 -24.13
C THR A 330 8.18 -20.13 -23.97
N ARG A 331 7.87 -20.62 -22.77
CA ARG A 331 7.70 -22.05 -22.50
C ARG A 331 6.55 -22.67 -23.31
N ILE A 332 5.43 -21.96 -23.42
CA ILE A 332 4.29 -22.40 -24.25
C ILE A 332 4.69 -22.43 -25.73
N LEU A 333 5.44 -21.43 -26.20
CA LEU A 333 5.95 -21.41 -27.57
C LEU A 333 6.87 -22.60 -27.86
N GLU A 334 7.82 -22.90 -26.97
CA GLU A 334 8.72 -24.06 -27.08
C GLU A 334 7.93 -25.38 -27.15
N GLN A 335 6.91 -25.54 -26.28
CA GLN A 335 6.06 -26.73 -26.30
C GLN A 335 5.26 -26.84 -27.61
N LYS A 336 4.70 -25.73 -28.11
CA LYS A 336 3.95 -25.73 -29.37
C LYS A 336 4.86 -26.04 -30.57
N LEU A 337 6.07 -25.50 -30.60
CA LEU A 337 7.06 -25.81 -31.64
C LEU A 337 7.44 -27.30 -31.64
N LYS A 338 7.63 -27.88 -30.46
CA LYS A 338 7.92 -29.32 -30.32
C LYS A 338 6.77 -30.19 -30.83
N ILE A 339 5.53 -29.86 -30.46
CA ILE A 339 4.34 -30.58 -30.94
C ILE A 339 4.19 -30.43 -32.46
N GLN A 340 4.48 -29.25 -33.00
CA GLN A 340 4.46 -29.02 -34.45
C GLN A 340 5.48 -29.92 -35.17
N GLU A 341 6.70 -30.03 -34.64
CA GLU A 341 7.74 -30.92 -35.17
C GLU A 341 7.31 -32.40 -35.12
N GLU A 342 6.73 -32.85 -34.00
CA GLU A 342 6.18 -34.21 -33.85
C GLU A 342 5.06 -34.49 -34.87
N LEU A 343 4.12 -33.55 -35.05
CA LEU A 343 3.04 -33.67 -36.04
C LEU A 343 3.57 -33.74 -37.48
N LEU A 344 4.62 -32.99 -37.81
CA LEU A 344 5.27 -33.05 -39.11
C LEU A 344 5.97 -34.39 -39.34
N ASN A 345 6.68 -34.90 -38.33
CA ASN A 345 7.36 -36.20 -38.38
C ASN A 345 6.37 -37.37 -38.52
N GLU A 346 5.18 -37.26 -37.91
CA GLU A 346 4.10 -38.23 -38.03
C GLU A 346 3.26 -38.06 -39.32
N GLY A 347 3.53 -37.04 -40.14
CA GLY A 347 2.87 -36.80 -41.43
C GLY A 347 1.56 -36.00 -41.37
N PHE A 348 1.17 -35.47 -40.22
CA PHE A 348 -0.06 -34.67 -40.02
C PHE A 348 0.08 -33.21 -40.47
N ARG A 349 0.41 -32.97 -41.74
CA ARG A 349 0.67 -31.62 -42.30
C ARG A 349 -0.43 -30.61 -42.03
N LYS A 350 -1.69 -30.97 -42.29
CA LYS A 350 -2.85 -30.06 -42.08
C LYS A 350 -2.95 -29.55 -40.64
N LYS A 351 -2.71 -30.41 -39.64
CA LYS A 351 -2.73 -30.02 -38.22
C LYS A 351 -1.53 -29.14 -37.84
N SER A 352 -0.37 -29.40 -38.45
CA SER A 352 0.82 -28.54 -38.30
C SER A 352 0.56 -27.14 -38.87
N ASP A 353 -0.06 -27.04 -40.05
CA ASP A 353 -0.37 -25.75 -40.70
C ASP A 353 -1.40 -24.94 -39.88
N GLU A 354 -2.40 -25.60 -39.28
CA GLU A 354 -3.35 -24.97 -38.36
C GLU A 354 -2.67 -24.43 -37.09
N MET A 355 -1.65 -25.14 -36.59
CA MET A 355 -0.87 -24.74 -35.41
C MET A 355 0.09 -23.58 -35.68
N GLU A 356 0.58 -23.44 -36.92
CA GLU A 356 1.45 -22.35 -37.39
C GLU A 356 0.84 -20.97 -37.08
N ALA A 357 -0.46 -20.81 -37.31
CA ALA A 357 -1.16 -19.56 -37.05
C ALA A 357 -1.15 -19.19 -35.55
N GLU A 358 -1.28 -20.18 -34.67
CA GLU A 358 -1.25 -19.97 -33.23
C GLU A 358 0.17 -19.67 -32.72
N ILE A 359 1.18 -20.33 -33.30
CA ILE A 359 2.61 -20.06 -33.05
C ILE A 359 2.96 -18.63 -33.45
N ASN A 360 2.51 -18.18 -34.63
CA ASN A 360 2.75 -16.82 -35.11
C ASN A 360 2.05 -15.76 -34.24
N ARG A 361 0.82 -16.03 -33.79
CA ARG A 361 0.15 -15.17 -32.79
C ARG A 361 0.95 -15.09 -31.49
N LEU A 362 1.44 -16.21 -30.98
CA LEU A 362 2.25 -16.25 -29.76
C LEU A 362 3.58 -15.49 -29.92
N LYS A 363 4.28 -15.66 -31.06
CA LYS A 363 5.52 -14.93 -31.37
C LYS A 363 5.27 -13.43 -31.38
N ASN A 364 4.21 -12.97 -32.04
CA ASN A 364 3.82 -11.57 -32.09
C ASN A 364 3.50 -11.01 -30.69
N LEU A 365 2.82 -11.80 -29.84
CA LEU A 365 2.49 -11.42 -28.46
C LEU A 365 3.75 -11.29 -27.58
N ILE A 366 4.71 -12.22 -27.72
CA ILE A 366 6.00 -12.14 -27.02
C ILE A 366 6.78 -10.90 -27.47
N GLU A 367 6.77 -10.63 -28.78
CA GLU A 367 7.49 -9.49 -29.34
C GLU A 367 6.86 -8.15 -28.92
N SER A 368 5.53 -8.04 -28.90
CA SER A 368 4.85 -6.85 -28.38
C SER A 368 5.14 -6.63 -26.90
N THR A 369 5.06 -7.68 -26.07
CA THR A 369 5.36 -7.63 -24.63
C THR A 369 6.81 -7.22 -24.36
N LYS A 370 7.75 -7.62 -25.22
CA LYS A 370 9.16 -7.18 -25.14
C LYS A 370 9.35 -5.70 -25.51
N LYS A 371 8.62 -5.22 -26.53
CA LYS A 371 8.69 -3.83 -27.00
C LYS A 371 8.02 -2.84 -26.04
N ASP A 372 7.00 -3.26 -25.30
CA ASP A 372 6.21 -2.39 -24.40
C ASP A 372 6.87 -2.13 -23.01
N LYS A 373 8.18 -2.36 -22.90
CA LYS A 373 8.94 -2.26 -21.64
C LYS A 373 8.86 -0.89 -20.97
N THR A 374 8.81 0.18 -21.76
CA THR A 374 8.88 1.56 -21.28
C THR A 374 7.49 2.21 -21.12
N PRO A 375 6.55 2.07 -22.07
CA PRO A 375 5.27 2.79 -22.01
C PRO A 375 4.30 2.29 -20.94
N TRP A 376 4.23 0.98 -20.68
CA TRP A 376 3.30 0.42 -19.69
C TRP A 376 3.71 0.74 -18.24
N ILE A 377 4.99 0.53 -17.91
CA ILE A 377 5.52 0.85 -16.57
C ILE A 377 5.36 2.35 -16.29
N ALA A 378 5.68 3.22 -17.26
CA ALA A 378 5.48 4.65 -17.13
C ALA A 378 4.01 5.00 -16.83
N ARG A 379 3.04 4.45 -17.57
CA ARG A 379 1.60 4.70 -17.35
C ARG A 379 1.11 4.21 -15.98
N ALA A 380 1.55 3.04 -15.53
CA ALA A 380 1.18 2.51 -14.22
C ALA A 380 1.75 3.38 -13.08
N LEU A 381 2.98 3.86 -13.25
CA LEU A 381 3.63 4.75 -12.29
C LEU A 381 3.00 6.17 -12.31
N ASP A 382 2.67 6.73 -13.47
CA ASP A 382 1.97 8.01 -13.63
C ASP A 382 0.60 8.02 -12.93
N THR A 383 -0.18 6.94 -13.10
CA THR A 383 -1.50 6.81 -12.46
C THR A 383 -1.40 6.86 -10.93
N LEU A 384 -0.29 6.36 -10.39
CA LEU A 384 -0.02 6.37 -8.95
C LEU A 384 0.61 7.66 -8.49
N ALA A 385 1.47 8.26 -9.31
CA ALA A 385 1.99 9.60 -9.12
C ALA A 385 0.84 10.57 -8.84
N ASP A 386 -0.18 10.55 -9.69
CA ASP A 386 -1.32 11.45 -9.61
C ASP A 386 -2.13 11.19 -8.33
N GLY A 387 -2.38 9.93 -7.99
CA GLY A 387 -3.08 9.54 -6.76
C GLY A 387 -2.31 9.90 -5.48
N LEU A 388 -0.99 9.74 -5.49
CA LEU A 388 -0.08 10.03 -4.38
C LEU A 388 0.13 11.54 -4.20
N THR A 389 0.23 12.28 -5.29
CA THR A 389 0.33 13.74 -5.29
C THR A 389 -0.94 14.37 -4.72
N ALA A 390 -2.11 13.82 -5.06
CA ALA A 390 -3.40 14.23 -4.50
C ALA A 390 -3.55 13.92 -3.00
N THR A 391 -2.83 12.93 -2.46
CA THR A 391 -2.80 12.58 -1.02
C THR A 391 -1.77 13.37 -0.21
N LEU A 392 -0.75 13.93 -0.89
CA LEU A 392 0.28 14.77 -0.28
C LEU A 392 -0.10 16.26 -0.28
N ALA A 393 -1.05 16.69 -1.12
CA ALA A 393 -1.54 18.05 -1.14
C ALA A 393 -2.18 18.44 0.21
N ILE A 394 -1.53 19.36 0.93
CA ILE A 394 -2.03 19.93 2.18
C ILE A 394 -3.20 20.88 1.85
N PRO A 395 -4.34 20.81 2.57
CA PRO A 395 -5.35 21.86 2.49
C PRO A 395 -4.81 23.14 3.14
N GLY A 396 -4.43 24.12 2.31
CA GLY A 396 -3.98 25.43 2.78
C GLY A 396 -2.80 25.98 1.97
N LYS A 397 -3.11 26.90 1.04
CA LYS A 397 -2.21 27.78 0.26
C LYS A 397 -0.70 27.56 0.45
N LEU A 398 -0.10 26.66 -0.33
CA LEU A 398 1.30 26.73 -0.78
C LEU A 398 1.50 25.73 -1.93
N ILE A 399 0.81 25.98 -3.04
CA ILE A 399 1.05 25.30 -4.32
C ILE A 399 2.11 26.14 -5.04
N GLY A 400 3.26 25.55 -5.36
CA GLY A 400 4.20 26.25 -6.25
C GLY A 400 5.46 25.53 -6.66
N LYS A 401 6.06 24.65 -5.83
CA LYS A 401 7.39 24.08 -6.17
C LYS A 401 7.54 22.57 -6.03
N GLY A 402 6.76 21.90 -5.18
CA GLY A 402 6.82 20.44 -5.01
C GLY A 402 6.27 19.62 -6.20
N LEU A 403 5.27 20.15 -6.91
CA LEU A 403 4.60 19.49 -8.04
C LEU A 403 5.53 19.22 -9.24
N ASN A 404 6.56 20.05 -9.44
CA ASN A 404 7.46 19.90 -10.58
C ASN A 404 8.52 18.81 -10.38
N ALA A 405 8.83 18.44 -9.14
CA ALA A 405 9.82 17.39 -8.85
C ALA A 405 9.23 15.97 -9.04
N LEU A 406 7.94 15.79 -8.75
CA LEU A 406 7.26 14.52 -8.95
C LEU A 406 7.10 14.23 -10.45
N SER A 407 6.62 15.19 -11.26
CA SER A 407 6.46 14.96 -12.71
C SER A 407 7.76 14.69 -13.48
N SER A 408 8.93 15.05 -12.94
CA SER A 408 10.24 14.69 -13.51
C SER A 408 10.72 13.29 -13.16
N LEU A 409 10.18 12.65 -12.11
CA LEU A 409 10.54 11.30 -11.69
C LEU A 409 9.80 10.20 -12.47
N PHE A 410 8.69 10.56 -13.14
CA PHE A 410 7.87 9.63 -13.92
C PHE A 410 8.12 9.69 -15.43
N LYS A 411 8.97 10.61 -15.90
CA LYS A 411 9.52 10.63 -17.26
C LYS A 411 10.79 9.78 -17.33
#